data_AF-A0AAN7IWV6-F1
#
_entry.id   AF-A0AAN7IWV6-F1
#
_cell.length_a   1.000
_cell.length_b   1.000
_cell.length_c   1.000
_cell.angle_alpha   90.00
_cell.angle_beta   90.00
_cell.angle_gamma   90.00
#
_symmetry.space_group_name_H-M   'P 1'
#
loop_
_entity.id
_entity.type
_entity.pdbx_description
1 polymer ?
#
loop_
_entity_poly.entity_id
_entity_poly.type
_entity_poly.pdbx_seq_one_letter_code
_entity_poly.pdbx_strand_id
1 'polypeptide(L)'
;MQYLQLFSCITLLLLHCNLSISAFLCELNEANPFKVAFTITVDISGHGNFTTIQSAIDSIPSGNTKWIRIQIFAGIYREKVTITYDKTCIFLDGAGQRATLIEWGDHKLMNSSSTFTSVAENLVVKGIGFKNTYNIGLYSPKQKSPSPALAAEILGDKAAFYSCSFSGMQDTLWDALGRHYFYQCYIQGGIDFIFGDGQSFYERSVVHYSLGTYGHGTYLGYITAQGRDSADDPSGFVFKDCEILGEGKAYLGRAWRAFSRVIIANSKLSDVVVPQGWDAWFNVGHEVQFTYVEVDNTGLGADTSHRVPWLKKLSAADLDQFLSVDRFINHEGWIANLPTIV
;
A
#
# COMPACT_ATOMS: atom_id res chain seq x y z
N MET A 1 11.39 78.62 10.24
CA MET A 1 12.59 77.77 10.36
C MET A 1 12.29 76.46 9.65
N GLN A 2 12.70 76.28 8.39
CA GLN A 2 14.03 75.82 7.92
C GLN A 2 14.14 74.28 7.86
N TYR A 3 14.00 73.74 6.64
CA TYR A 3 14.79 72.68 5.97
C TYR A 3 15.35 71.44 6.73
N LEU A 4 15.06 70.24 6.15
CA LEU A 4 16.02 69.17 5.71
C LEU A 4 16.83 68.41 6.82
N GLN A 5 16.88 67.08 6.94
CA GLN A 5 17.59 66.04 6.15
C GLN A 5 17.47 64.69 6.89
N LEU A 6 17.06 63.57 6.28
CA LEU A 6 17.80 62.52 5.50
C LEU A 6 18.23 61.27 6.33
N PHE A 7 17.82 60.10 5.82
CA PHE A 7 18.34 58.71 5.94
C PHE A 7 18.34 57.93 7.28
N SER A 8 17.59 56.81 7.30
CA SER A 8 18.21 55.47 7.20
C SER A 8 17.17 54.42 6.78
N CYS A 9 17.46 53.78 5.65
CA CYS A 9 16.82 52.56 5.17
C CYS A 9 16.96 51.41 6.18
N ILE A 10 15.93 50.56 6.28
CA ILE A 10 15.96 49.08 6.22
C ILE A 10 14.47 48.68 6.30
N THR A 11 13.79 48.70 5.16
CA THR A 11 12.59 47.89 4.98
C THR A 11 13.07 46.47 4.70
N LEU A 12 12.84 45.56 5.65
CA LEU A 12 12.98 44.12 5.41
C LEU A 12 12.09 43.76 4.21
N LEU A 13 12.70 43.51 3.06
CA LEU A 13 12.11 42.67 2.04
C LEU A 13 12.02 41.25 2.64
N LEU A 14 10.90 40.94 3.27
CA LEU A 14 10.41 39.58 3.32
C LEU A 14 9.99 39.23 1.89
N LEU A 15 10.99 38.86 1.07
CA LEU A 15 10.76 38.05 -0.12
C LEU A 15 10.02 36.83 0.41
N HIS A 16 8.71 36.80 0.18
CA HIS A 16 7.96 35.57 0.17
C HIS A 16 8.56 34.80 -0.98
N CYS A 17 9.59 34.01 -0.67
CA CYS A 17 9.98 32.90 -1.50
C CYS A 17 8.81 31.93 -1.41
N ASN A 18 7.77 32.21 -2.20
CA ASN A 18 6.93 31.18 -2.74
C ASN A 18 7.89 30.32 -3.56
N LEU A 19 8.61 29.42 -2.88
CA LEU A 19 8.87 28.13 -3.46
C LEU A 19 7.49 27.55 -3.70
N SER A 20 6.91 27.90 -4.85
CA SER A 20 6.16 26.96 -5.64
C SER A 20 7.11 25.78 -5.78
N ILE A 21 7.01 24.83 -4.83
CA ILE A 21 7.17 23.44 -5.18
C ILE A 21 6.10 23.27 -6.26
N SER A 22 6.49 23.52 -7.52
CA SER A 22 5.71 22.98 -8.61
C SER A 22 5.71 21.50 -8.31
N ALA A 23 4.58 20.99 -7.83
CA ALA A 23 4.31 19.57 -7.91
C ALA A 23 4.66 19.25 -9.37
N PHE A 24 5.69 18.43 -9.55
CA PHE A 24 6.11 18.00 -10.88
C PHE A 24 4.96 17.14 -11.39
N LEU A 25 3.96 17.79 -11.98
CA LEU A 25 2.80 17.14 -12.54
C LEU A 25 3.33 16.22 -13.63
N CYS A 26 3.03 14.93 -13.51
CA CYS A 26 3.39 13.98 -14.55
C CYS A 26 2.70 14.41 -15.85
N GLU A 27 3.49 14.85 -16.83
CA GLU A 27 2.99 15.26 -18.13
C GLU A 27 2.48 14.02 -18.86
N LEU A 28 1.19 14.06 -19.20
CA LEU A 28 0.60 13.15 -20.17
C LEU A 28 0.98 13.64 -21.57
N ASN A 29 1.19 12.72 -22.51
CA ASN A 29 1.55 13.08 -23.88
C ASN A 29 0.40 13.86 -24.54
N GLU A 30 0.62 15.11 -24.97
CA GLU A 30 -0.44 16.00 -25.51
C GLU A 30 -1.19 15.41 -26.72
N ALA A 31 -0.54 14.56 -27.51
CA ALA A 31 -1.17 13.92 -28.66
C ALA A 31 -2.11 12.76 -28.27
N ASN A 32 -1.94 12.20 -27.07
CA ASN A 32 -2.81 11.18 -26.51
C ASN A 32 -2.58 11.11 -24.98
N PRO A 33 -3.42 11.77 -24.17
CA PRO A 33 -3.24 11.85 -22.72
C PRO A 33 -3.34 10.50 -22.01
N PHE A 34 -3.62 9.43 -22.74
CA PHE A 34 -3.74 8.06 -22.27
C PHE A 34 -2.54 7.18 -22.65
N LYS A 35 -1.46 7.76 -23.22
CA LYS A 35 -0.24 7.04 -23.63
C LYS A 35 1.00 7.52 -22.85
N VAL A 36 1.79 6.55 -22.40
CA VAL A 36 3.13 6.76 -21.85
C VAL A 36 4.05 7.44 -22.86
N ALA A 37 5.02 8.23 -22.38
CA ALA A 37 5.98 8.93 -23.21
C ALA A 37 7.03 7.98 -23.82
N PHE A 38 7.44 6.97 -23.06
CA PHE A 38 8.43 5.99 -23.49
C PHE A 38 8.11 4.60 -22.93
N THR A 39 8.56 3.55 -23.61
CA THR A 39 8.48 2.17 -23.13
C THR A 39 9.87 1.54 -23.10
N ILE A 40 10.29 1.09 -21.92
CA ILE A 40 11.47 0.27 -21.67
C ILE A 40 11.00 -1.18 -21.55
N THR A 41 11.75 -2.12 -22.11
CA THR A 41 11.45 -3.56 -21.98
C THR A 41 12.46 -4.26 -21.09
N VAL A 42 11.96 -5.15 -20.23
CA VAL A 42 12.77 -6.00 -19.35
C VAL A 42 12.46 -7.46 -19.62
N ASP A 43 13.45 -8.22 -20.06
CA ASP A 43 13.32 -9.65 -20.33
C ASP A 43 14.53 -10.39 -19.75
N ILE A 44 14.28 -11.28 -18.79
CA ILE A 44 15.31 -12.07 -18.12
C ILE A 44 16.09 -12.98 -19.09
N SER A 45 15.52 -13.30 -20.25
CA SER A 45 16.16 -14.08 -21.31
C SER A 45 17.05 -13.27 -22.25
N GLY A 46 17.09 -11.94 -22.09
CA GLY A 46 18.01 -11.04 -22.81
C GLY A 46 17.47 -10.42 -24.09
N HIS A 47 16.18 -10.57 -24.42
CA HIS A 47 15.57 -9.96 -25.61
C HIS A 47 14.99 -8.56 -25.37
N GLY A 48 15.06 -8.04 -24.15
CA GLY A 48 14.62 -6.69 -23.77
C GLY A 48 15.75 -5.66 -23.79
N ASN A 49 15.43 -4.40 -23.47
CA ASN A 49 16.44 -3.36 -23.25
C ASN A 49 17.31 -3.66 -22.02
N PHE A 50 16.73 -4.32 -21.01
CA PHE A 50 17.39 -4.73 -19.78
C PHE A 50 17.04 -6.19 -19.43
N THR A 51 17.90 -6.83 -18.65
CA THR A 51 17.64 -8.17 -18.09
C THR A 51 17.14 -8.13 -16.64
N THR A 52 17.28 -6.99 -15.96
CA THR A 52 16.80 -6.78 -14.59
C THR A 52 15.88 -5.57 -14.50
N ILE A 53 14.96 -5.59 -13.55
CA ILE A 53 14.00 -4.52 -13.32
C ILE A 53 14.70 -3.30 -12.71
N GLN A 54 15.64 -3.52 -11.77
CA GLN A 54 16.37 -2.40 -11.16
C GLN A 54 17.18 -1.61 -12.20
N SER A 55 17.85 -2.27 -13.14
CA SER A 55 18.64 -1.55 -14.16
C SER A 55 17.76 -0.72 -15.12
N ALA A 56 16.54 -1.17 -15.40
CA ALA A 56 15.56 -0.37 -16.15
C ALA A 56 15.13 0.88 -15.37
N ILE A 57 14.87 0.77 -14.07
CA ILE A 57 14.54 1.91 -13.20
C ILE A 57 15.72 2.88 -13.11
N ASP A 58 16.94 2.36 -12.92
CA ASP A 58 18.15 3.18 -12.81
C ASP A 58 18.42 4.01 -14.07
N SER A 59 17.99 3.51 -15.24
CA SER A 59 18.14 4.20 -16.53
C SER A 59 17.24 5.42 -16.69
N ILE A 60 16.18 5.55 -15.90
CA ILE A 60 15.27 6.69 -15.93
C ILE A 60 15.99 7.90 -15.31
N PRO A 61 15.99 9.10 -15.92
CA PRO A 61 16.63 10.27 -15.31
C PRO A 61 16.03 10.66 -13.96
N SER A 62 16.84 11.22 -13.07
CA SER A 62 16.36 11.87 -11.85
C SER A 62 15.47 13.07 -12.18
N GLY A 63 14.38 13.27 -11.43
CA GLY A 63 13.41 14.34 -11.68
C GLY A 63 12.53 14.09 -12.91
N ASN A 64 12.30 12.83 -13.26
CA ASN A 64 11.44 12.46 -14.39
C ASN A 64 10.01 12.99 -14.21
N THR A 65 9.47 13.68 -15.22
CA THR A 65 8.10 14.21 -15.20
C THR A 65 7.20 13.53 -16.21
N LYS A 66 7.68 12.51 -16.92
CA LYS A 66 6.96 11.88 -18.03
C LYS A 66 6.63 10.45 -17.67
N TRP A 67 5.42 9.98 -17.98
CA TRP A 67 5.09 8.58 -17.75
C TRP A 67 5.98 7.64 -18.57
N ILE A 68 6.80 6.83 -17.89
CA ILE A 68 7.64 5.81 -18.51
C ILE A 68 7.06 4.43 -18.17
N ARG A 69 6.69 3.67 -19.20
CA ARG A 69 6.30 2.27 -19.04
C ARG A 69 7.55 1.39 -19.00
N ILE A 70 7.66 0.57 -17.98
CA ILE A 70 8.60 -0.54 -17.94
C ILE A 70 7.78 -1.81 -18.16
N GLN A 71 7.80 -2.31 -19.40
CA GLN A 71 7.15 -3.55 -19.78
C GLN A 71 8.04 -4.74 -19.39
N ILE A 72 7.58 -5.53 -18.43
CA ILE A 72 8.34 -6.63 -17.84
C ILE A 72 7.76 -7.95 -18.34
N PHE A 73 8.56 -8.70 -19.08
CA PHE A 73 8.15 -9.99 -19.62
C PHE A 73 7.97 -11.04 -18.50
N ALA A 74 7.35 -12.17 -18.85
CA ALA A 74 7.16 -13.26 -17.90
C ALA A 74 8.51 -13.82 -17.42
N GLY A 75 8.63 -14.05 -16.12
CA GLY A 75 9.87 -14.48 -15.49
C GLY A 75 9.83 -14.35 -13.97
N ILE A 76 10.78 -15.03 -13.32
CA ILE A 76 11.05 -14.87 -11.89
C ILE A 76 12.32 -14.02 -11.76
N TYR A 77 12.13 -12.76 -11.40
CA TYR A 77 13.17 -11.77 -11.17
C TYR A 77 13.62 -11.87 -9.71
N ARG A 78 14.75 -12.55 -9.48
CA ARG A 78 15.34 -12.70 -8.14
C ARG A 78 16.24 -11.51 -7.82
N GLU A 79 15.63 -10.39 -7.51
CA GLU A 79 16.31 -9.14 -7.19
C GLU A 79 15.51 -8.35 -6.16
N LYS A 80 16.17 -7.37 -5.53
CA LYS A 80 15.49 -6.31 -4.80
C LYS A 80 15.29 -5.14 -5.74
N VAL A 81 14.11 -4.54 -5.71
CA VAL A 81 13.78 -3.39 -6.54
C VAL A 81 13.42 -2.19 -5.67
N THR A 82 14.08 -1.06 -5.90
CA THR A 82 13.82 0.20 -5.22
C THR A 82 13.55 1.30 -6.25
N ILE A 83 12.41 1.97 -6.12
CA ILE A 83 12.09 3.21 -6.82
C ILE A 83 12.30 4.36 -5.84
N THR A 84 13.35 5.15 -6.06
CA THR A 84 13.69 6.30 -5.20
C THR A 84 12.77 7.49 -5.47
N TYR A 85 12.67 8.40 -4.50
CA TYR A 85 11.74 9.54 -4.54
C TYR A 85 11.85 10.42 -5.79
N ASP A 86 13.02 10.45 -6.44
CA ASP A 86 13.33 11.25 -7.62
C ASP A 86 12.97 10.56 -8.95
N LYS A 87 12.42 9.35 -8.91
CA LYS A 87 12.03 8.53 -10.07
C LYS A 87 10.50 8.41 -10.18
N THR A 88 9.81 9.54 -10.25
CA THR A 88 8.34 9.60 -10.33
C THR A 88 7.81 9.24 -11.73
N CYS A 89 6.50 9.10 -11.86
CA CYS A 89 5.80 8.84 -13.13
C CYS A 89 6.23 7.52 -13.80
N ILE A 90 6.29 6.43 -13.02
CA ILE A 90 6.67 5.10 -13.51
C ILE A 90 5.44 4.22 -13.62
N PHE A 91 5.30 3.53 -14.75
CA PHE A 91 4.32 2.46 -14.93
C PHE A 91 5.05 1.12 -15.10
N LEU A 92 5.08 0.30 -14.06
CA LEU A 92 5.53 -1.09 -14.13
C LEU A 92 4.42 -1.98 -14.67
N ASP A 93 4.66 -2.68 -15.77
CA ASP A 93 3.65 -3.46 -16.46
C ASP A 93 4.12 -4.89 -16.75
N GLY A 94 3.68 -5.83 -15.91
CA GLY A 94 4.01 -7.24 -16.00
C GLY A 94 3.02 -8.04 -16.86
N ALA A 95 3.44 -9.24 -17.26
CA ALA A 95 2.61 -10.16 -18.04
C ALA A 95 1.48 -10.84 -17.22
N GLY A 96 1.32 -10.47 -15.94
CA GLY A 96 0.32 -10.99 -15.01
C GLY A 96 0.95 -11.45 -13.69
N GLN A 97 0.26 -11.26 -12.57
CA GLN A 97 0.77 -11.49 -11.21
C GLN A 97 1.31 -12.90 -10.89
N ARG A 98 1.05 -13.89 -11.77
CA ARG A 98 1.60 -15.25 -11.67
C ARG A 98 2.67 -15.56 -12.73
N ALA A 99 2.78 -14.71 -13.75
CA ALA A 99 3.73 -14.85 -14.85
C ALA A 99 4.98 -13.99 -14.65
N THR A 100 4.83 -12.81 -14.05
CA THR A 100 5.93 -11.89 -13.71
C THR A 100 6.03 -11.77 -12.20
N LEU A 101 7.11 -12.31 -11.61
CA LEU A 101 7.35 -12.33 -10.18
C LEU A 101 8.65 -11.61 -9.82
N ILE A 102 8.62 -10.79 -8.78
CA ILE A 102 9.80 -10.24 -8.11
C ILE A 102 9.92 -10.94 -6.76
N GLU A 103 11.01 -11.67 -6.54
CA GLU A 103 11.20 -12.48 -5.34
C GLU A 103 12.54 -12.21 -4.65
N TRP A 104 12.50 -12.02 -3.33
CA TRP A 104 13.69 -11.97 -2.48
C TRP A 104 13.41 -12.66 -1.13
N GLY A 105 14.45 -12.95 -0.34
CA GLY A 105 14.35 -13.78 0.87
C GLY A 105 14.98 -13.16 2.12
N ASP A 106 14.90 -11.83 2.26
CA ASP A 106 15.50 -11.10 3.40
C ASP A 106 14.48 -10.87 4.54
N HIS A 107 14.94 -10.55 5.75
CA HIS A 107 14.13 -10.53 6.98
C HIS A 107 14.66 -9.61 8.09
N LYS A 108 13.87 -9.43 9.15
CA LYS A 108 14.16 -8.74 10.44
C LYS A 108 14.35 -7.23 10.40
N LEU A 109 15.06 -6.68 9.42
CA LEU A 109 15.24 -5.22 9.30
C LEU A 109 14.11 -4.66 8.44
N MET A 110 13.15 -3.96 9.06
CA MET A 110 11.95 -3.45 8.35
C MET A 110 12.31 -2.60 7.13
N ASN A 111 13.34 -1.75 7.24
CA ASN A 111 13.78 -0.85 6.16
C ASN A 111 14.79 -1.47 5.17
N SER A 112 15.18 -2.75 5.35
CA SER A 112 16.12 -3.40 4.42
C SER A 112 15.66 -4.78 3.96
N SER A 113 14.60 -5.34 4.51
CA SER A 113 14.11 -6.68 4.15
C SER A 113 13.13 -6.70 2.98
N SER A 114 12.64 -5.54 2.55
CA SER A 114 11.63 -5.45 1.48
C SER A 114 12.16 -5.93 0.13
N THR A 115 11.37 -6.78 -0.54
CA THR A 115 11.65 -7.23 -1.92
C THR A 115 11.43 -6.09 -2.91
N PHE A 116 10.40 -5.28 -2.71
CA PHE A 116 10.08 -4.11 -3.52
C PHE A 116 9.83 -2.89 -2.64
N THR A 117 10.55 -1.79 -2.87
CA THR A 117 10.35 -0.52 -2.15
C THR A 117 10.01 0.58 -3.15
N SER A 118 8.93 1.32 -2.92
CA SER A 118 8.61 2.54 -3.66
C SER A 118 8.52 3.74 -2.75
N VAL A 119 9.41 4.70 -2.95
CA VAL A 119 9.38 6.03 -2.31
C VAL A 119 8.87 7.10 -3.27
N ALA A 120 8.88 6.83 -4.59
CA ALA A 120 8.40 7.75 -5.60
C ALA A 120 6.89 7.95 -5.54
N GLU A 121 6.47 9.20 -5.78
CA GLU A 121 5.08 9.51 -6.08
C GLU A 121 4.70 9.11 -7.50
N ASN A 122 3.40 8.95 -7.75
CA ASN A 122 2.83 8.65 -9.08
C ASN A 122 3.41 7.35 -9.67
N LEU A 123 3.17 6.25 -8.96
CA LEU A 123 3.52 4.90 -9.39
C LEU A 123 2.27 4.17 -9.89
N VAL A 124 2.37 3.52 -11.04
CA VAL A 124 1.40 2.51 -11.47
C VAL A 124 2.09 1.16 -11.58
N VAL A 125 1.46 0.12 -11.06
CA VAL A 125 1.91 -1.26 -11.19
C VAL A 125 0.75 -2.12 -11.67
N LYS A 126 0.94 -2.87 -12.75
CA LYS A 126 -0.04 -3.82 -13.28
C LYS A 126 0.57 -5.21 -13.39
N GLY A 127 -0.15 -6.22 -12.92
CA GLY A 127 0.15 -7.61 -13.28
C GLY A 127 1.52 -8.12 -12.81
N ILE A 128 1.99 -7.71 -11.62
CA ILE A 128 3.25 -8.17 -11.03
C ILE A 128 2.97 -8.83 -9.68
N GLY A 129 3.64 -9.95 -9.39
CA GLY A 129 3.65 -10.55 -8.07
C GLY A 129 4.91 -10.21 -7.29
N PHE A 130 4.76 -9.64 -6.12
CA PHE A 130 5.83 -9.36 -5.16
C PHE A 130 5.81 -10.42 -4.07
N LYS A 131 6.95 -11.06 -3.81
CA LYS A 131 7.00 -12.15 -2.84
C LYS A 131 8.27 -12.12 -2.02
N ASN A 132 8.09 -12.17 -0.70
CA ASN A 132 9.18 -12.47 0.20
C ASN A 132 9.18 -13.96 0.53
N THR A 133 10.27 -14.65 0.18
CA THR A 133 10.39 -16.10 0.34
C THR A 133 10.90 -16.53 1.72
N TYR A 134 11.28 -15.61 2.62
CA TYR A 134 11.95 -15.95 3.88
C TYR A 134 11.14 -16.91 4.77
N ASN A 135 9.85 -16.61 4.94
CA ASN A 135 8.95 -17.43 5.75
C ASN A 135 8.17 -18.46 4.90
N ILE A 136 8.40 -18.50 3.58
CA ILE A 136 7.66 -19.35 2.63
C ILE A 136 8.58 -20.47 2.18
N GLY A 137 8.45 -21.64 2.81
CA GLY A 137 9.20 -22.83 2.42
C GLY A 137 10.48 -23.01 3.22
N LEU A 138 10.31 -23.64 4.39
CA LEU A 138 11.19 -24.55 5.13
C LEU A 138 10.80 -24.40 6.61
N TYR A 139 9.95 -25.31 7.09
CA TYR A 139 9.80 -25.48 8.53
C TYR A 139 11.18 -25.84 9.10
N SER A 140 11.82 -24.86 9.74
CA SER A 140 12.97 -25.13 10.58
C SER A 140 12.43 -25.40 11.98
N PRO A 141 12.69 -26.57 12.60
CA PRO A 141 12.33 -26.83 14.00
C PRO A 141 12.90 -25.77 14.96
N LYS A 142 13.92 -25.01 14.52
CA LYS A 142 14.53 -23.91 15.27
C LYS A 142 13.76 -22.58 15.16
N GLN A 143 12.95 -22.39 14.11
CA GLN A 143 12.17 -21.17 13.89
C GLN A 143 10.71 -21.41 14.29
N LYS A 144 10.43 -21.21 15.58
CA LYS A 144 9.10 -21.44 16.17
C LYS A 144 8.07 -20.36 15.79
N SER A 145 8.52 -19.21 15.29
CA SER A 145 7.68 -18.08 14.89
C SER A 145 8.22 -17.45 13.61
N PRO A 146 7.35 -16.90 12.74
CA PRO A 146 7.79 -16.13 11.59
C PRO A 146 8.58 -14.89 12.05
N SER A 147 9.41 -14.35 11.16
CA SER A 147 10.04 -13.03 11.35
C SER A 147 9.45 -12.03 10.35
N PRO A 148 9.41 -10.72 10.65
CA PRO A 148 9.11 -9.69 9.66
C PRO A 148 9.91 -9.89 8.37
N ALA A 149 9.20 -9.94 7.24
CA ALA A 149 9.80 -10.17 5.92
C ALA A 149 8.90 -9.60 4.82
N LEU A 150 9.23 -8.38 4.39
CA LEU A 150 8.37 -7.59 3.50
C LEU A 150 8.46 -8.06 2.05
N ALA A 151 7.31 -8.29 1.44
CA ALA A 151 7.18 -8.43 -0.01
C ALA A 151 7.18 -7.05 -0.69
N ALA A 152 6.52 -6.07 -0.08
CA ALA A 152 6.54 -4.69 -0.56
C ALA A 152 6.47 -3.66 0.57
N GLU A 153 7.09 -2.51 0.32
CA GLU A 153 7.09 -1.30 1.15
C GLU A 153 6.73 -0.10 0.28
N ILE A 154 5.60 0.54 0.56
CA ILE A 154 5.07 1.65 -0.24
C ILE A 154 5.02 2.91 0.64
N LEU A 155 5.83 3.90 0.28
CA LEU A 155 6.05 5.15 1.03
C LEU A 155 5.65 6.40 0.23
N GLY A 156 5.54 6.28 -1.10
CA GLY A 156 5.27 7.40 -2.00
C GLY A 156 3.79 7.58 -2.29
N ASP A 157 3.34 8.84 -2.35
CA ASP A 157 1.93 9.19 -2.58
C ASP A 157 1.46 8.83 -4.00
N LYS A 158 0.15 8.58 -4.17
CA LYS A 158 -0.49 8.31 -5.48
C LYS A 158 0.07 7.06 -6.17
N ALA A 159 0.17 5.96 -5.42
CA ALA A 159 0.53 4.65 -5.97
C ALA A 159 -0.71 3.81 -6.26
N ALA A 160 -0.80 3.23 -7.46
CA ALA A 160 -1.91 2.38 -7.87
C ALA A 160 -1.43 1.01 -8.36
N PHE A 161 -2.03 -0.04 -7.80
CA PHE A 161 -1.71 -1.44 -8.08
C PHE A 161 -2.93 -2.14 -8.67
N TYR A 162 -2.77 -2.75 -9.84
CA TYR A 162 -3.85 -3.39 -10.59
C TYR A 162 -3.52 -4.86 -10.87
N SER A 163 -4.34 -5.77 -10.36
CA SER A 163 -4.13 -7.21 -10.57
C SER A 163 -2.73 -7.68 -10.16
N CYS A 164 -2.20 -7.11 -9.06
CA CYS A 164 -0.90 -7.46 -8.48
C CYS A 164 -1.07 -8.46 -7.33
N SER A 165 -0.03 -9.25 -7.05
CA SER A 165 0.00 -10.09 -5.85
C SER A 165 1.09 -9.65 -4.87
N PHE A 166 0.82 -9.80 -3.57
CA PHE A 166 1.76 -9.57 -2.49
C PHE A 166 1.74 -10.81 -1.59
N SER A 167 2.87 -11.50 -1.47
CA SER A 167 2.93 -12.81 -0.80
C SER A 167 4.07 -12.87 0.22
N GLY A 168 3.70 -13.14 1.47
CA GLY A 168 4.63 -13.23 2.60
C GLY A 168 4.02 -14.00 3.77
N MET A 169 4.43 -13.63 4.99
CA MET A 169 3.90 -14.24 6.23
C MET A 169 3.69 -13.16 7.30
N GLN A 170 4.75 -12.72 7.97
CA GLN A 170 4.70 -11.58 8.87
C GLN A 170 5.16 -10.34 8.13
N ASP A 171 4.39 -9.25 8.24
CA ASP A 171 4.69 -7.94 7.67
C ASP A 171 4.83 -8.00 6.13
N THR A 172 3.86 -8.59 5.43
CA THR A 172 3.96 -8.82 3.98
C THR A 172 3.95 -7.54 3.17
N LEU A 173 2.97 -6.67 3.43
CA LEU A 173 2.78 -5.39 2.75
C LEU A 173 2.87 -4.27 3.79
N TRP A 174 3.95 -3.50 3.73
CA TRP A 174 4.06 -2.25 4.46
C TRP A 174 3.49 -1.11 3.60
N ASP A 175 2.20 -0.87 3.79
CA ASP A 175 1.45 0.24 3.23
C ASP A 175 1.67 1.49 4.10
N ALA A 176 2.86 2.08 3.96
CA ALA A 176 3.48 2.90 5.00
C ALA A 176 2.93 4.32 5.07
N LEU A 177 2.84 5.02 3.94
CA LEU A 177 2.49 6.45 3.87
C LEU A 177 1.99 6.81 2.47
N GLY A 178 1.02 7.72 2.39
CA GLY A 178 0.51 8.24 1.12
C GLY A 178 -0.84 7.65 0.74
N ARG A 179 -1.38 8.08 -0.41
CA ARG A 179 -2.65 7.63 -0.96
C ARG A 179 -2.44 6.48 -1.91
N HIS A 180 -3.04 5.33 -1.63
CA HIS A 180 -2.85 4.15 -2.44
C HIS A 180 -4.16 3.51 -2.89
N TYR A 181 -4.14 2.97 -4.10
CA TYR A 181 -5.26 2.23 -4.66
C TYR A 181 -4.84 0.82 -5.05
N PHE A 182 -5.47 -0.18 -4.46
CA PHE A 182 -5.23 -1.60 -4.75
C PHE A 182 -6.49 -2.20 -5.37
N TYR A 183 -6.48 -2.43 -6.68
CA TYR A 183 -7.63 -2.93 -7.43
C TYR A 183 -7.41 -4.34 -7.96
N GLN A 184 -8.29 -5.27 -7.59
CA GLN A 184 -8.20 -6.68 -7.99
C GLN A 184 -6.88 -7.34 -7.61
N CYS A 185 -6.29 -6.92 -6.50
CA CYS A 185 -5.04 -7.47 -6.00
C CYS A 185 -5.27 -8.75 -5.17
N TYR A 186 -4.23 -9.55 -5.03
CA TYR A 186 -4.18 -10.69 -4.12
C TYR A 186 -3.13 -10.44 -3.04
N ILE A 187 -3.53 -10.42 -1.77
CA ILE A 187 -2.62 -10.17 -0.65
C ILE A 187 -2.65 -11.36 0.29
N GLN A 188 -1.51 -11.97 0.55
CA GLN A 188 -1.39 -13.16 1.40
C GLN A 188 -0.37 -12.99 2.52
N GLY A 189 -0.78 -13.33 3.74
CA GLY A 189 0.11 -13.45 4.89
C GLY A 189 -0.62 -13.98 6.14
N GLY A 190 0.03 -13.85 7.29
CA GLY A 190 -0.42 -14.43 8.55
C GLY A 190 -0.43 -13.48 9.75
N ILE A 191 0.57 -12.60 9.89
CA ILE A 191 0.69 -11.70 11.06
C ILE A 191 0.95 -10.29 10.54
N ASP A 192 0.10 -9.34 10.93
CA ASP A 192 0.19 -7.93 10.56
C ASP A 192 0.50 -7.73 9.07
N PHE A 193 -0.08 -8.59 8.22
CA PHE A 193 0.47 -8.74 6.87
C PHE A 193 0.05 -7.61 5.92
N ILE A 194 -0.90 -6.78 6.34
CA ILE A 194 -1.18 -5.46 5.78
C ILE A 194 -1.03 -4.45 6.92
N PHE A 195 0.03 -3.66 6.93
CA PHE A 195 0.31 -2.74 8.04
C PHE A 195 0.92 -1.44 7.55
N GLY A 196 0.86 -0.40 8.38
CA GLY A 196 1.34 0.93 8.01
C GLY A 196 0.33 2.03 8.28
N ASP A 197 0.62 3.22 7.76
CA ASP A 197 -0.15 4.46 7.98
C ASP A 197 -0.65 5.06 6.65
N GLY A 198 -0.76 4.24 5.60
CA GLY A 198 -1.32 4.65 4.32
C GLY A 198 -2.79 5.08 4.42
N GLN A 199 -3.18 5.98 3.51
CA GLN A 199 -4.56 6.28 3.18
C GLN A 199 -4.96 5.44 1.96
N SER A 200 -5.45 4.24 2.21
CA SER A 200 -5.45 3.20 1.18
C SER A 200 -6.80 2.58 0.96
N PHE A 201 -7.14 2.42 -0.31
CA PHE A 201 -8.39 1.82 -0.75
C PHE A 201 -8.12 0.51 -1.48
N TYR A 202 -8.53 -0.59 -0.88
CA TYR A 202 -8.47 -1.95 -1.40
C TYR A 202 -9.84 -2.30 -1.97
N GLU A 203 -9.95 -2.40 -3.30
CA GLU A 203 -11.20 -2.68 -3.99
C GLU A 203 -11.13 -3.99 -4.76
N ARG A 204 -12.18 -4.80 -4.66
CA ARG A 204 -12.32 -6.08 -5.39
C ARG A 204 -11.12 -7.01 -5.23
N SER A 205 -10.43 -6.90 -4.10
CA SER A 205 -9.19 -7.64 -3.83
C SER A 205 -9.47 -8.88 -2.98
N VAL A 206 -8.58 -9.86 -3.10
CA VAL A 206 -8.60 -11.06 -2.27
C VAL A 206 -7.54 -10.93 -1.19
N VAL A 207 -7.96 -11.02 0.07
CA VAL A 207 -7.11 -11.03 1.26
C VAL A 207 -7.08 -12.46 1.78
N HIS A 208 -5.97 -13.16 1.53
CA HIS A 208 -5.80 -14.57 1.83
C HIS A 208 -4.94 -14.79 3.07
N TYR A 209 -5.58 -15.08 4.20
CA TYR A 209 -4.89 -15.46 5.42
C TYR A 209 -4.31 -16.89 5.34
N SER A 210 -3.04 -17.04 5.70
CA SER A 210 -2.43 -18.35 5.92
C SER A 210 -1.22 -18.23 6.84
N LEU A 211 -1.15 -19.08 7.86
CA LEU A 211 0.06 -19.27 8.66
C LEU A 211 1.02 -20.31 8.06
N GLY A 212 0.65 -20.96 6.95
CA GLY A 212 1.42 -22.03 6.33
C GLY A 212 1.92 -23.05 7.36
N THR A 213 3.21 -23.35 7.34
CA THR A 213 3.85 -24.31 8.28
C THR A 213 3.97 -23.79 9.71
N TYR A 214 3.64 -22.53 9.99
CA TYR A 214 3.60 -21.99 11.36
C TYR A 214 2.25 -22.23 12.05
N GLY A 215 1.23 -22.69 11.31
CA GLY A 215 -0.14 -22.91 11.79
C GLY A 215 -0.34 -24.14 12.70
N HIS A 216 0.66 -24.53 13.49
CA HIS A 216 0.52 -25.63 14.44
C HIS A 216 -0.15 -25.11 15.74
N GLY A 217 -1.46 -25.36 15.90
CA GLY A 217 -2.20 -25.10 17.14
C GLY A 217 -3.25 -23.97 17.05
N THR A 218 -3.49 -23.27 18.17
CA THR A 218 -4.48 -22.18 18.31
C THR A 218 -3.91 -20.79 18.00
N TYR A 219 -2.86 -20.70 17.18
CA TYR A 219 -2.20 -19.42 16.88
C TYR A 219 -3.14 -18.55 16.04
N LEU A 220 -3.46 -17.37 16.56
CA LEU A 220 -4.31 -16.42 15.86
C LEU A 220 -3.46 -15.47 15.03
N GLY A 221 -3.89 -15.23 13.80
CA GLY A 221 -3.30 -14.22 12.93
C GLY A 221 -3.93 -12.85 13.07
N TYR A 222 -3.34 -11.89 12.37
CA TYR A 222 -3.83 -10.52 12.27
C TYR A 222 -3.75 -10.09 10.82
N ILE A 223 -4.89 -9.74 10.22
CA ILE A 223 -4.94 -9.31 8.83
C ILE A 223 -4.35 -7.91 8.69
N THR A 224 -4.84 -6.95 9.48
CA THR A 224 -4.32 -5.56 9.45
C THR A 224 -3.65 -5.13 10.74
N ALA A 225 -2.64 -4.29 10.64
CA ALA A 225 -2.08 -3.50 11.74
C ALA A 225 -1.94 -2.03 11.33
N GLN A 226 -3.04 -1.28 11.36
CA GLN A 226 -3.07 0.11 10.89
C GLN A 226 -2.52 1.06 11.96
N GLY A 227 -1.65 1.96 11.55
CA GLY A 227 -0.74 2.74 12.39
C GLY A 227 -1.03 4.23 12.49
N ARG A 228 -2.27 4.66 12.30
CA ARG A 228 -2.67 6.07 12.47
C ARG A 228 -2.50 6.53 13.91
N ASP A 229 -1.83 7.67 14.09
CA ASP A 229 -1.42 8.17 15.41
C ASP A 229 -2.09 9.48 15.85
N SER A 230 -2.96 10.09 15.02
CA SER A 230 -3.69 11.30 15.43
C SER A 230 -5.10 11.38 14.83
N ALA A 231 -5.97 12.16 15.46
CA ALA A 231 -7.34 12.37 15.01
C ALA A 231 -7.46 13.18 13.70
N ASP A 232 -6.45 14.00 13.39
CA ASP A 232 -6.46 14.89 12.21
C ASP A 232 -5.81 14.24 10.97
N ASP A 233 -5.08 13.14 11.17
CA ASP A 233 -4.52 12.36 10.07
C ASP A 233 -5.66 11.72 9.24
N PRO A 234 -5.71 11.89 7.90
CA PRO A 234 -6.72 11.28 7.05
C PRO A 234 -6.49 9.78 6.78
N SER A 235 -5.35 9.21 7.20
CA SER A 235 -4.97 7.82 6.92
C SER A 235 -5.98 6.78 7.42
N GLY A 236 -5.92 5.59 6.82
CA GLY A 236 -6.88 4.52 7.07
C GLY A 236 -6.84 3.47 5.97
N PHE A 237 -7.20 2.24 6.32
CA PHE A 237 -7.38 1.18 5.32
C PHE A 237 -8.87 0.94 5.08
N VAL A 238 -9.29 1.04 3.83
CA VAL A 238 -10.66 0.75 3.39
C VAL A 238 -10.64 -0.49 2.51
N PHE A 239 -11.38 -1.53 2.89
CA PHE A 239 -11.61 -2.73 2.09
C PHE A 239 -13.05 -2.71 1.60
N LYS A 240 -13.26 -2.65 0.28
CA LYS A 240 -14.58 -2.61 -0.34
C LYS A 240 -14.70 -3.66 -1.43
N ASP A 241 -15.81 -4.39 -1.44
CA ASP A 241 -16.08 -5.44 -2.42
C ASP A 241 -14.99 -6.54 -2.42
N CYS A 242 -14.31 -6.75 -1.28
CA CYS A 242 -13.20 -7.69 -1.14
C CYS A 242 -13.67 -9.07 -0.67
N GLU A 243 -12.81 -10.08 -0.82
CA GLU A 243 -12.98 -11.38 -0.21
C GLU A 243 -11.86 -11.62 0.82
N ILE A 244 -12.22 -11.80 2.09
CA ILE A 244 -11.30 -12.18 3.16
C ILE A 244 -11.49 -13.66 3.46
N LEU A 245 -10.50 -14.45 3.05
CA LEU A 245 -10.53 -15.90 3.11
C LEU A 245 -9.21 -16.47 3.60
N GLY A 246 -9.17 -17.76 3.91
CA GLY A 246 -7.91 -18.40 4.28
C GLY A 246 -8.07 -19.67 5.10
N GLU A 247 -6.96 -20.10 5.68
CA GLU A 247 -6.88 -21.28 6.53
C GLU A 247 -6.46 -20.89 7.95
N GLY A 248 -7.19 -21.38 8.95
CA GLY A 248 -6.95 -21.08 10.37
C GLY A 248 -7.91 -20.02 10.91
N LYS A 249 -7.47 -19.25 11.91
CA LYS A 249 -8.30 -18.21 12.54
C LYS A 249 -7.49 -16.93 12.74
N ALA A 250 -8.07 -15.79 12.39
CA ALA A 250 -7.44 -14.49 12.48
C ALA A 250 -8.40 -13.40 12.96
N TYR A 251 -7.84 -12.37 13.58
CA TYR A 251 -8.50 -11.07 13.72
C TYR A 251 -8.43 -10.33 12.37
N LEU A 252 -9.47 -9.55 12.07
CA LEU A 252 -9.48 -8.57 10.99
C LEU A 252 -8.36 -7.54 11.17
N GLY A 253 -8.02 -7.22 12.41
CA GLY A 253 -6.82 -6.44 12.69
C GLY A 253 -6.59 -6.13 14.16
N ARG A 254 -5.46 -5.47 14.39
CA ARG A 254 -5.08 -4.93 15.70
C ARG A 254 -4.57 -3.50 15.61
N ALA A 255 -4.85 -2.70 16.65
CA ALA A 255 -4.50 -1.27 16.66
C ALA A 255 -2.99 -1.07 16.90
N TRP A 256 -2.22 -0.88 15.83
CA TRP A 256 -0.77 -0.63 15.95
C TRP A 256 -0.48 0.71 16.63
N ARG A 257 -1.32 1.73 16.38
CA ARG A 257 -1.24 3.04 17.02
C ARG A 257 -2.61 3.54 17.52
N ALA A 258 -2.57 4.62 18.29
CA ALA A 258 -3.68 5.05 19.16
C ALA A 258 -4.97 5.45 18.41
N PHE A 259 -4.88 5.85 17.13
CA PHE A 259 -6.00 6.32 16.32
C PHE A 259 -6.30 5.41 15.13
N SER A 260 -5.91 4.13 15.25
CA SER A 260 -6.02 3.12 14.21
C SER A 260 -7.40 3.10 13.54
N ARG A 261 -7.41 3.02 12.20
CA ARG A 261 -8.63 3.14 11.40
C ARG A 261 -8.68 2.13 10.26
N VAL A 262 -9.69 1.27 10.28
CA VAL A 262 -9.93 0.24 9.28
C VAL A 262 -11.44 0.12 9.02
N ILE A 263 -11.85 0.20 7.75
CA ILE A 263 -13.24 0.06 7.33
C ILE A 263 -13.32 -1.14 6.39
N ILE A 264 -14.25 -2.07 6.65
CA ILE A 264 -14.52 -3.23 5.80
C ILE A 264 -15.99 -3.21 5.39
N ALA A 265 -16.23 -3.03 4.10
CA ALA A 265 -17.57 -2.80 3.56
C ALA A 265 -17.89 -3.71 2.36
N ASN A 266 -19.14 -4.16 2.28
CA ASN A 266 -19.66 -4.97 1.18
C ASN A 266 -18.73 -6.13 0.79
N SER A 267 -18.08 -6.73 1.78
CA SER A 267 -17.03 -7.73 1.57
C SER A 267 -17.48 -9.10 2.08
N LYS A 268 -16.95 -10.15 1.50
CA LYS A 268 -17.22 -11.53 1.92
C LYS A 268 -16.15 -11.98 2.91
N LEU A 269 -16.57 -12.30 4.13
CA LEU A 269 -15.72 -12.79 5.21
C LEU A 269 -15.99 -14.28 5.40
N SER A 270 -15.01 -15.13 5.07
CA SER A 270 -15.07 -16.56 5.37
C SER A 270 -15.00 -16.82 6.88
N ASP A 271 -15.14 -18.09 7.29
CA ASP A 271 -15.06 -18.46 8.71
C ASP A 271 -13.66 -18.25 9.33
N VAL A 272 -12.68 -17.80 8.55
CA VAL A 272 -11.34 -17.44 9.05
C VAL A 272 -11.37 -16.36 10.14
N VAL A 273 -12.39 -15.49 10.15
CA VAL A 273 -12.49 -14.38 11.10
C VAL A 273 -12.98 -14.88 12.46
N VAL A 274 -12.27 -14.56 13.54
CA VAL A 274 -12.70 -14.88 14.91
C VAL A 274 -13.91 -14.04 15.33
N PRO A 275 -14.80 -14.55 16.21
CA PRO A 275 -16.01 -13.82 16.62
C PRO A 275 -15.78 -12.40 17.15
N GLN A 276 -14.68 -12.19 17.89
CA GLN A 276 -14.27 -10.89 18.42
C GLN A 276 -13.96 -9.86 17.31
N GLY A 277 -13.49 -10.34 16.15
CA GLY A 277 -13.15 -9.54 14.96
C GLY A 277 -11.86 -8.73 15.11
N TRP A 278 -11.69 -8.00 16.21
CA TRP A 278 -10.62 -7.00 16.37
C TRP A 278 -9.90 -7.11 17.71
N ASP A 279 -8.68 -6.61 17.76
CA ASP A 279 -7.83 -6.58 18.95
C ASP A 279 -7.32 -5.14 19.21
N ALA A 280 -7.44 -4.66 20.45
CA ALA A 280 -6.96 -3.34 20.83
C ALA A 280 -5.42 -3.28 21.01
N TRP A 281 -4.76 -4.44 20.99
CA TRP A 281 -3.32 -4.59 21.20
C TRP A 281 -2.84 -3.90 22.49
N PHE A 282 -1.90 -2.97 22.39
CA PHE A 282 -1.37 -2.22 23.54
C PHE A 282 -2.20 -0.98 23.89
N ASN A 283 -3.28 -0.71 23.15
CA ASN A 283 -4.13 0.47 23.32
C ASN A 283 -5.46 0.15 24.06
N VAL A 284 -5.47 -0.91 24.87
CA VAL A 284 -6.62 -1.27 25.73
C VAL A 284 -6.98 -0.11 26.66
N GLY A 285 -8.26 0.22 26.75
CA GLY A 285 -8.77 1.39 27.49
C GLY A 285 -8.80 2.70 26.70
N HIS A 286 -8.26 2.72 25.48
CA HIS A 286 -8.25 3.87 24.58
C HIS A 286 -9.06 3.64 23.29
N GLU A 287 -9.89 2.59 23.24
CA GLU A 287 -10.58 2.13 22.03
C GLU A 287 -11.60 3.13 21.49
N VAL A 288 -11.97 4.13 22.29
CA VAL A 288 -12.83 5.25 21.85
C VAL A 288 -12.21 6.02 20.67
N GLN A 289 -10.87 6.02 20.56
CA GLN A 289 -10.10 6.72 19.53
C GLN A 289 -10.01 5.95 18.20
N PHE A 290 -10.26 4.64 18.20
CA PHE A 290 -10.21 3.83 16.98
C PHE A 290 -11.41 4.09 16.09
N THR A 291 -11.25 3.82 14.80
CA THR A 291 -12.37 3.78 13.84
C THR A 291 -12.35 2.44 13.12
N TYR A 292 -12.90 1.41 13.76
CA TYR A 292 -13.13 0.10 13.14
C TYR A 292 -14.59 -0.08 12.80
N VAL A 293 -14.87 -0.38 11.54
CA VAL A 293 -16.23 -0.43 10.99
C VAL A 293 -16.38 -1.65 10.09
N GLU A 294 -17.47 -2.38 10.29
CA GLU A 294 -17.94 -3.46 9.41
C GLU A 294 -19.35 -3.09 8.91
N VAL A 295 -19.57 -3.09 7.60
CA VAL A 295 -20.87 -2.73 7.01
C VAL A 295 -21.20 -3.60 5.81
N ASP A 296 -22.42 -4.15 5.77
CA ASP A 296 -22.94 -4.96 4.67
C ASP A 296 -22.03 -6.13 4.26
N ASN A 297 -21.23 -6.64 5.19
CA ASN A 297 -20.39 -7.81 4.97
C ASN A 297 -21.22 -9.09 5.00
N THR A 298 -20.81 -10.09 4.24
CA THR A 298 -21.49 -11.39 4.14
C THR A 298 -20.54 -12.54 4.41
N GLY A 299 -21.06 -13.75 4.62
CA GLY A 299 -20.26 -14.95 4.87
C GLY A 299 -20.16 -15.32 6.34
N LEU A 300 -19.56 -16.48 6.62
CA LEU A 300 -19.53 -17.09 7.96
C LEU A 300 -18.76 -16.25 8.99
N GLY A 301 -17.78 -15.46 8.56
CA GLY A 301 -17.01 -14.57 9.43
C GLY A 301 -17.64 -13.21 9.65
N ALA A 302 -18.77 -12.90 8.99
CA ALA A 302 -19.40 -11.58 9.03
C ALA A 302 -20.39 -11.38 10.19
N ASP A 303 -20.65 -12.40 11.01
CA ASP A 303 -21.51 -12.25 12.19
C ASP A 303 -20.87 -11.30 13.22
N THR A 304 -21.52 -10.16 13.45
CA THR A 304 -21.07 -9.14 14.39
C THR A 304 -21.61 -9.30 15.81
N SER A 305 -22.46 -10.30 16.09
CA SER A 305 -23.15 -10.47 17.38
C SER A 305 -22.20 -10.65 18.59
N HIS A 306 -20.99 -11.13 18.32
CA HIS A 306 -19.93 -11.39 19.31
C HIS A 306 -18.69 -10.51 19.13
N ARG A 307 -18.79 -9.45 18.32
CA ARG A 307 -17.69 -8.49 18.12
C ARG A 307 -17.36 -7.75 19.40
N VAL A 308 -16.15 -7.24 19.45
CA VAL A 308 -15.73 -6.28 20.47
C VAL A 308 -16.77 -5.14 20.62
N PRO A 309 -17.04 -4.68 21.86
CA PRO A 309 -18.11 -3.71 22.12
C PRO A 309 -17.83 -2.31 21.57
N TRP A 310 -16.59 -2.03 21.19
CA TRP A 310 -16.11 -0.75 20.70
C TRP A 310 -16.07 -0.65 19.16
N LEU A 311 -16.61 -1.65 18.43
CA LEU A 311 -16.85 -1.57 17.00
C LEU A 311 -17.75 -0.37 16.68
N LYS A 312 -17.32 0.51 15.78
CA LYS A 312 -18.03 1.75 15.48
C LYS A 312 -19.17 1.50 14.50
N LYS A 313 -20.25 2.26 14.69
CA LYS A 313 -21.33 2.43 13.73
C LYS A 313 -21.32 3.87 13.25
N LEU A 314 -21.09 4.07 11.98
CA LEU A 314 -21.05 5.39 11.36
C LEU A 314 -22.39 5.70 10.67
N SER A 315 -22.69 6.99 10.51
CA SER A 315 -23.83 7.40 9.68
C SER A 315 -23.56 7.11 8.20
N ALA A 316 -24.60 7.06 7.38
CA ALA A 316 -24.42 6.90 5.93
C ALA A 316 -23.56 8.01 5.31
N ALA A 317 -23.71 9.25 5.81
CA ALA A 317 -22.92 10.39 5.34
C ALA A 317 -21.44 10.29 5.72
N ASP A 318 -21.13 9.81 6.92
CA ASP A 318 -19.74 9.58 7.35
C ASP A 318 -19.10 8.39 6.62
N LEU A 319 -19.87 7.31 6.42
CA LEU A 319 -19.42 6.15 5.63
C LEU A 319 -19.06 6.53 4.20
N ASP A 320 -19.86 7.37 3.56
CA ASP A 320 -19.64 7.81 2.18
C ASP A 320 -18.31 8.57 1.99
N GLN A 321 -17.76 9.18 3.05
CA GLN A 321 -16.42 9.78 3.02
C GLN A 321 -15.31 8.73 2.88
N PHE A 322 -15.54 7.51 3.37
CA PHE A 322 -14.57 6.40 3.31
C PHE A 322 -14.82 5.49 2.10
N LEU A 323 -16.08 5.21 1.76
CA LEU A 323 -16.43 4.20 0.75
C LEU A 323 -16.41 4.71 -0.70
N SER A 324 -16.27 6.03 -0.89
CA SER A 324 -16.05 6.64 -2.20
C SER A 324 -14.54 6.78 -2.45
N VAL A 325 -14.05 6.16 -3.53
CA VAL A 325 -12.66 6.32 -3.99
C VAL A 325 -12.33 7.80 -4.20
N ASP A 326 -13.24 8.54 -4.84
CA ASP A 326 -13.11 9.97 -5.12
C ASP A 326 -12.99 10.83 -3.87
N ARG A 327 -13.70 10.49 -2.79
CA ARG A 327 -13.62 11.27 -1.55
C ARG A 327 -12.46 10.85 -0.66
N PHE A 328 -12.21 9.55 -0.54
CA PHE A 328 -11.21 9.06 0.39
C PHE A 328 -9.80 9.32 -0.16
N ILE A 329 -9.47 8.80 -1.34
CA ILE A 329 -8.11 8.86 -1.87
C ILE A 329 -7.95 9.75 -3.10
N ASN A 330 -9.03 10.09 -3.81
CA ASN A 330 -8.94 10.69 -5.15
C ASN A 330 -9.54 12.11 -5.24
N HIS A 331 -9.48 12.88 -4.15
CA HIS A 331 -10.05 14.25 -4.09
C HIS A 331 -9.42 15.23 -5.10
N GLU A 332 -8.16 15.00 -5.48
CA GLU A 332 -7.44 15.74 -6.53
C GLU A 332 -7.66 15.17 -7.95
N GLY A 333 -8.38 14.05 -8.09
CA GLY A 333 -8.57 13.38 -9.37
C GLY A 333 -7.30 12.71 -9.93
N TRP A 334 -6.31 12.38 -9.09
CA TRP A 334 -5.04 11.80 -9.54
C TRP A 334 -5.18 10.46 -10.26
N ILE A 335 -6.19 9.64 -9.92
CA ILE A 335 -6.44 8.36 -10.58
C ILE A 335 -6.78 8.55 -12.06
N ALA A 336 -7.53 9.61 -12.41
CA ALA A 336 -7.88 9.92 -13.79
C ALA A 336 -6.67 10.37 -14.63
N ASN A 337 -5.57 10.76 -13.97
CA ASN A 337 -4.32 11.18 -14.59
C ASN A 337 -3.29 10.04 -14.71
N LEU A 338 -3.67 8.81 -14.36
CA LEU A 338 -2.81 7.64 -14.54
C LEU A 338 -2.82 7.15 -16.00
N PRO A 339 -1.73 6.54 -16.49
CA PRO A 339 -1.72 5.89 -17.80
C PRO A 339 -2.81 4.83 -17.93
N THR A 340 -3.37 4.67 -19.13
CA THR A 340 -4.48 3.74 -19.31
C THR A 340 -4.06 2.29 -19.19
N ILE A 341 -4.87 1.55 -18.45
CA ILE A 341 -4.66 0.17 -18.05
C ILE A 341 -5.50 -0.73 -18.98
N VAL A 342 -5.42 -0.53 -20.31
CA VAL A 342 -6.16 -1.38 -21.26
C VAL A 342 -5.58 -2.79 -21.27
#